data_AF-A0A1E4SN84-F1
#
_entry.id   AF-A0A1E4SN84-F1
#
_cell.length_a   1.000
_cell.length_b   1.000
_cell.length_c   1.000
_cell.angle_alpha   90.00
_cell.angle_beta   90.00
_cell.angle_gamma   90.00
#
_symmetry.space_group_name_H-M   'P 1'
#
loop_
_entity.id
_entity.type
_entity.pdbx_description
1 polymer ?
#
loop_
_entity_poly.entity_id
_entity_poly.type
_entity_poly.pdbx_seq_one_letter_code
_entity_poly.pdbx_strand_id
1 'polypeptide(L)'
;MSKPFQAIGDVINTSSRHKQQSFQEIYGEPENFLEIEVRNPQTHGYGSGLYTDYEIVCRTNIPAFKKRSSRVRRRYSDFVALRRILEHETTRVIIPPLPGKILLSSNRFNDVNIEQRRQGLEKFISVVSGHPLLQTGSKTLIDFIQSEHWDARAAYY
;
A
#
# COMPACT_ATOMS: atom_id res chain seq x y z
N MET A 1 9.90 57.07 13.30
CA MET A 1 8.48 57.24 12.98
C MET A 1 7.74 56.00 13.48
N SER A 2 6.92 56.14 14.53
CA SER A 2 6.13 55.05 15.12
C SER A 2 4.95 54.70 14.19
N LYS A 3 4.67 53.41 14.02
CA LYS A 3 3.50 52.96 13.24
C LYS A 3 2.21 53.44 13.93
N PRO A 4 1.22 53.94 13.17
CA PRO A 4 -0.05 54.39 13.74
C PRO A 4 -0.80 53.22 14.39
N PHE A 5 -1.57 53.53 15.43
CA PHE A 5 -2.41 52.58 16.14
C PHE A 5 -3.49 52.02 15.21
N GLN A 6 -3.52 50.69 15.04
CA GLN A 6 -4.60 49.99 14.34
C GLN A 6 -5.67 49.57 15.35
N ALA A 7 -6.93 49.88 15.06
CA ALA A 7 -8.05 49.47 15.89
C ALA A 7 -8.19 47.95 15.86
N ILE A 8 -8.51 47.33 17.00
CA ILE A 8 -8.67 45.88 17.12
C ILE A 8 -9.71 45.33 16.11
N GLY A 9 -10.73 46.13 15.76
CA GLY A 9 -11.72 45.77 14.73
C GLY A 9 -11.14 45.56 13.33
N ASP A 10 -10.06 46.27 12.96
CA ASP A 10 -9.39 46.11 11.67
C ASP A 10 -8.51 44.85 11.62
N VAL A 11 -8.05 44.38 12.79
CA VAL A 11 -7.32 43.12 12.95
C VAL A 11 -8.28 41.92 12.98
N ILE A 12 -9.50 42.11 13.50
CA ILE A 12 -10.55 41.06 13.59
C ILE A 12 -11.20 40.78 12.22
N ASN A 13 -11.03 41.63 11.21
CA ASN A 13 -11.43 41.29 9.84
C ASN A 13 -10.45 40.33 9.13
N THR A 14 -9.71 39.52 9.88
CA THR A 14 -9.44 38.15 9.47
C THR A 14 -10.69 37.30 9.67
N SER A 15 -11.80 37.73 9.07
CA SER A 15 -12.87 36.79 8.75
C SER A 15 -12.18 35.67 8.00
N SER A 16 -12.04 34.50 8.63
CA SER A 16 -11.77 33.27 7.92
C SER A 16 -12.74 33.32 6.73
N ARG A 17 -12.20 33.48 5.52
CA ARG A 17 -13.02 33.31 4.32
C ARG A 17 -13.59 31.92 4.50
N HIS A 18 -14.84 31.84 4.94
CA HIS A 18 -15.67 30.66 4.77
C HIS A 18 -15.81 30.56 3.26
N LYS A 19 -14.77 30.03 2.62
CA LYS A 19 -14.79 29.60 1.24
C LYS A 19 -15.90 28.57 1.27
N GLN A 20 -17.06 28.93 0.72
CA GLN A 20 -18.15 27.99 0.57
C GLN A 20 -17.55 26.78 -0.14
N GLN A 21 -17.47 25.66 0.58
CA GLN A 21 -16.95 24.43 0.01
C GLN A 21 -17.86 24.09 -1.17
N SER A 22 -17.25 23.90 -2.34
CA SER A 22 -18.03 23.59 -3.54
C SER A 22 -18.74 22.24 -3.35
N PHE A 23 -19.88 22.02 -4.02
CA PHE A 23 -20.54 20.71 -4.00
C PHE A 23 -19.60 19.57 -4.42
N GLN A 24 -18.63 19.85 -5.29
CA GLN A 24 -17.58 18.91 -5.68
C GLN A 24 -16.57 18.61 -4.57
N GLU A 25 -16.31 19.55 -3.65
CA GLU A 25 -15.46 19.33 -2.46
C GLU A 25 -16.17 18.49 -1.39
N ILE A 26 -17.50 18.65 -1.25
CA ILE A 26 -18.28 17.96 -0.22
C ILE A 26 -18.61 16.52 -0.64
N TYR A 27 -18.90 16.30 -1.94
CA TYR A 27 -19.37 15.00 -2.46
C TYR A 27 -18.42 14.35 -3.47
N GLY A 28 -17.27 14.95 -3.76
CA GLY A 28 -16.28 14.41 -4.70
C GLY A 28 -15.46 13.27 -4.12
N GLU A 29 -14.75 12.54 -5.00
CA GLU A 29 -13.73 11.59 -4.55
C GLU A 29 -12.64 12.34 -3.75
N PRO A 30 -12.11 11.73 -2.67
CA PRO A 30 -11.01 12.32 -1.91
C PRO A 30 -9.83 12.67 -2.83
N GLU A 31 -9.11 13.74 -2.49
CA GLU A 31 -7.95 14.20 -3.27
C GLU A 31 -6.94 13.08 -3.52
N ASN A 32 -6.70 12.24 -2.51
CA ASN A 32 -5.90 11.03 -2.61
C ASN A 32 -6.56 9.90 -1.80
N PHE A 33 -6.80 8.76 -2.43
CA PHE A 33 -7.27 7.53 -1.79
C PHE A 33 -6.47 6.33 -2.27
N LEU A 34 -6.32 5.34 -1.40
CA LEU A 34 -5.72 4.04 -1.70
C LEU A 34 -6.55 2.97 -1.00
N GLU A 35 -7.19 2.14 -1.81
CA GLU A 35 -7.91 0.95 -1.38
C GLU A 35 -7.13 -0.26 -1.90
N ILE A 36 -6.65 -1.09 -1.00
CA ILE A 36 -5.92 -2.31 -1.34
C ILE A 36 -6.40 -3.47 -0.49
N GLU A 37 -6.72 -4.57 -1.15
CA GLU A 37 -7.21 -5.80 -0.54
C GLU A 37 -6.37 -6.99 -1.01
N VAL A 38 -6.19 -7.97 -0.13
CA VAL A 38 -5.60 -9.27 -0.47
C VAL A 38 -6.65 -10.34 -0.26
N ARG A 39 -7.04 -11.05 -1.31
CA ARG A 39 -8.19 -11.96 -1.28
C ARG A 39 -8.01 -13.20 -2.13
N ASN A 40 -9.05 -14.01 -2.20
CA ASN A 40 -9.19 -15.14 -3.13
C ASN A 40 -7.92 -16.03 -3.17
N PRO A 41 -7.55 -16.68 -2.05
CA PRO A 41 -6.40 -17.57 -2.03
C PRO A 41 -6.62 -18.73 -3.00
N GLN A 42 -5.60 -19.04 -3.81
CA GLN A 42 -5.63 -20.21 -4.71
C GLN A 42 -4.37 -21.04 -4.54
N THR A 43 -4.55 -22.35 -4.42
CA THR A 43 -3.46 -23.30 -4.28
C THR A 43 -3.17 -23.96 -5.62
N HIS A 44 -1.90 -23.92 -6.02
CA HIS A 44 -1.40 -24.38 -7.31
C HIS A 44 -0.31 -25.44 -7.12
N GLY A 45 -0.09 -26.23 -8.17
CA GLY A 45 0.94 -27.26 -8.22
C GLY A 45 0.50 -28.60 -7.65
N TYR A 46 1.48 -29.50 -7.47
CA TYR A 46 1.27 -30.85 -6.94
C TYR A 46 2.52 -31.29 -6.16
N GLY A 47 2.33 -32.17 -5.16
CA GLY A 47 3.41 -32.73 -4.36
C GLY A 47 4.28 -31.65 -3.67
N SER A 48 5.59 -31.69 -3.91
CA SER A 48 6.57 -30.74 -3.34
C SER A 48 6.50 -29.33 -3.96
N GLY A 49 5.86 -29.19 -5.13
CA GLY A 49 5.68 -27.92 -5.84
C GLY A 49 4.45 -27.13 -5.41
N LEU A 50 3.73 -27.54 -4.36
CA LEU A 50 2.48 -26.92 -3.94
C LEU A 50 2.71 -25.51 -3.33
N TYR A 51 2.00 -24.50 -3.83
CA TYR A 51 2.03 -23.14 -3.28
C TYR A 51 0.66 -22.46 -3.36
N THR A 52 0.42 -21.55 -2.42
CA THR A 52 -0.79 -20.72 -2.42
C THR A 52 -0.42 -19.30 -2.78
N ASP A 53 -1.09 -18.74 -3.78
CA ASP A 53 -1.03 -17.34 -4.12
C ASP A 53 -2.30 -16.60 -3.67
N TYR A 54 -2.21 -15.29 -3.64
CA TYR A 54 -3.26 -14.40 -3.20
C TYR A 54 -3.46 -13.33 -4.25
N GLU A 55 -4.71 -12.93 -4.42
CA GLU A 55 -5.08 -11.84 -5.30
C GLU A 55 -4.94 -10.51 -4.58
N ILE A 56 -4.13 -9.61 -5.13
CA ILE A 56 -4.04 -8.23 -4.68
C ILE A 56 -4.94 -7.41 -5.60
N VAL A 57 -5.93 -6.72 -5.03
CA VAL A 57 -6.77 -5.75 -5.73
C VAL A 57 -6.46 -4.38 -5.20
N CYS A 58 -6.12 -3.45 -6.08
CA CYS A 58 -5.77 -2.09 -5.72
C CYS A 58 -6.59 -1.11 -6.56
N ARG A 59 -7.22 -0.13 -5.91
CA ARG A 59 -7.91 1.02 -6.49
C ARG A 59 -7.34 2.30 -5.86
N THR A 60 -6.90 3.25 -6.68
CA THR A 60 -6.26 4.46 -6.18
C THR A 60 -6.28 5.58 -7.22
N ASN A 61 -6.30 6.83 -6.76
CA ASN A 61 -6.01 8.02 -7.56
C ASN A 61 -4.65 8.66 -7.21
N ILE A 62 -3.83 8.01 -6.36
CA ILE A 62 -2.51 8.49 -5.96
C ILE A 62 -1.57 8.52 -7.20
N PRO A 63 -0.94 9.66 -7.52
CA PRO A 63 -0.12 9.81 -8.73
C PRO A 63 1.10 8.89 -8.85
N ALA A 64 1.59 8.34 -7.73
CA ALA A 64 2.71 7.38 -7.73
C ALA A 64 2.36 6.06 -8.42
N PHE A 65 1.06 5.72 -8.52
CA PHE A 65 0.57 4.52 -9.17
C PHE A 65 0.26 4.77 -10.65
N LYS A 66 0.66 3.83 -11.52
CA LYS A 66 0.51 3.93 -12.97
C LYS A 66 -0.92 3.65 -13.44
N LYS A 67 -1.65 2.80 -12.71
CA LYS A 67 -3.03 2.38 -13.00
C LYS A 67 -3.98 2.84 -11.89
N ARG A 68 -5.19 3.27 -12.24
CA ARG A 68 -6.24 3.58 -11.25
C ARG A 68 -6.84 2.33 -10.57
N SER A 69 -6.79 1.20 -11.28
CA SER A 69 -7.22 -0.10 -10.78
C SER A 69 -6.29 -1.19 -11.30
N SER A 70 -5.99 -2.17 -10.45
CA SER A 70 -5.15 -3.32 -10.82
C SER A 70 -5.54 -4.55 -10.00
N ARG A 71 -5.38 -5.72 -10.62
CA ARG A 71 -5.58 -7.03 -10.00
C ARG A 71 -4.41 -7.91 -10.40
N VAL A 72 -3.61 -8.34 -9.42
CA VAL A 72 -2.41 -9.17 -9.64
C VAL A 72 -2.41 -10.33 -8.67
N ARG A 73 -1.67 -11.40 -8.97
CA ARG A 73 -1.51 -12.53 -8.04
C ARG A 73 -0.08 -12.64 -7.57
N ARG A 74 0.09 -12.86 -6.27
CA ARG A 74 1.40 -12.98 -5.60
C ARG A 74 1.37 -14.08 -4.56
N ARG A 75 2.43 -14.88 -4.50
CA ARG A 75 2.60 -15.88 -3.43
C ARG A 75 3.39 -15.29 -2.27
N TYR A 76 3.32 -15.94 -1.11
CA TYR A 76 4.01 -15.50 0.11
C TYR A 76 5.50 -15.22 -0.10
N SER A 77 6.21 -16.05 -0.86
CA SER A 77 7.65 -15.85 -1.13
C SER A 77 7.94 -14.56 -1.90
N ASP A 78 6.99 -14.09 -2.70
CA ASP A 78 7.15 -12.84 -3.45
C ASP A 78 7.07 -11.65 -2.49
N PHE A 79 6.18 -11.69 -1.50
CA PHE A 79 6.13 -10.70 -0.41
C PHE A 79 7.41 -10.71 0.43
N VAL A 80 7.99 -11.89 0.70
CA VAL A 80 9.29 -12.00 1.39
C VAL A 80 10.39 -11.31 0.58
N ALA A 81 10.40 -11.50 -0.74
CA ALA A 81 11.36 -10.83 -1.62
C ALA A 81 11.13 -9.31 -1.65
N LEU A 82 9.88 -8.86 -1.82
CA LEU A 82 9.51 -7.44 -1.76
C LEU A 82 9.99 -6.79 -0.46
N ARG A 83 9.70 -7.40 0.70
CA ARG A 83 10.12 -6.87 2.00
C ARG A 83 11.64 -6.65 2.06
N ARG A 84 12.43 -7.61 1.60
CA ARG A 84 13.89 -7.50 1.56
C ARG A 84 14.37 -6.37 0.65
N ILE A 85 13.73 -6.20 -0.50
CA ILE A 85 14.06 -5.12 -1.44
C ILE A 85 13.75 -3.78 -0.79
N LEU A 86 12.59 -3.61 -0.16
CA LEU A 86 12.22 -2.36 0.54
C LEU A 86 13.17 -2.04 1.70
N GLU A 87 13.60 -3.05 2.46
CA GLU A 87 14.60 -2.90 3.53
C GLU A 87 15.96 -2.45 3.00
N HIS A 88 16.30 -2.81 1.76
CA HIS A 88 17.55 -2.41 1.11
C HIS A 88 17.46 -1.03 0.43
N GLU A 89 16.30 -0.70 -0.16
CA GLU A 89 16.08 0.57 -0.86
C GLU A 89 16.02 1.78 0.10
N THR A 90 15.59 1.59 1.35
CA THR A 90 15.53 2.69 2.32
C THR A 90 15.79 2.24 3.76
N THR A 91 16.71 2.95 4.43
CA THR A 91 16.97 2.80 5.88
C THR A 91 16.12 3.74 6.72
N ARG A 92 15.35 4.63 6.09
CA ARG A 92 14.57 5.70 6.77
C ARG A 92 13.18 5.24 7.19
N VAL A 93 12.72 4.10 6.68
CA VAL A 93 11.38 3.57 6.92
C VAL A 93 11.51 2.19 7.55
N ILE A 94 10.81 1.97 8.66
CA ILE A 94 10.74 0.65 9.29
C ILE A 94 9.73 -0.19 8.51
N ILE A 95 10.21 -1.23 7.84
CA ILE A 95 9.35 -2.12 7.05
C ILE A 95 8.62 -3.10 7.99
N PRO A 96 7.28 -3.17 7.94
CA PRO A 96 6.51 -4.02 8.84
C PRO A 96 6.88 -5.51 8.67
N PRO A 97 6.72 -6.32 9.73
CA PRO A 97 6.93 -7.76 9.64
C PRO A 97 5.85 -8.41 8.76
N LEU A 98 6.23 -9.49 8.08
CA LEU A 98 5.27 -10.38 7.40
C LEU A 98 4.61 -11.33 8.41
N PRO A 99 3.44 -11.89 8.10
CA PRO A 99 2.87 -12.97 8.90
C PRO A 99 3.86 -14.14 9.01
N GLY A 100 3.87 -14.79 10.17
CA GLY A 100 4.82 -15.85 10.49
C GLY A 100 4.92 -16.92 9.40
N LYS A 101 6.15 -17.33 9.09
CA LYS A 101 6.39 -18.45 8.18
C LYS A 101 5.84 -19.72 8.84
N ILE A 102 4.89 -20.39 8.19
CA ILE A 102 4.37 -21.66 8.68
C ILE A 102 5.39 -22.74 8.32
N LEU A 103 6.10 -23.25 9.34
CA LEU A 103 7.20 -24.20 9.17
C LEU A 103 6.73 -25.66 9.09
N LEU A 104 5.53 -25.97 9.61
CA LEU A 104 4.96 -27.32 9.57
C LEU A 104 4.23 -27.55 8.24
N SER A 105 4.82 -28.38 7.38
CA SER A 105 4.34 -28.70 6.03
C SER A 105 2.94 -29.32 6.00
N SER A 106 2.55 -30.06 7.04
CA SER A 106 1.22 -30.69 7.15
C SER A 106 0.08 -29.69 7.37
N ASN A 107 0.35 -28.53 7.98
CA ASN A 107 -0.69 -27.57 8.35
C ASN A 107 -0.70 -26.33 7.43
N ARG A 108 0.26 -26.21 6.49
CA ARG A 108 0.44 -25.00 5.68
C ARG A 108 -0.70 -24.67 4.70
N PHE A 109 -1.53 -25.66 4.36
CA PHE A 109 -2.68 -25.53 3.44
C PHE A 109 -4.02 -25.67 4.17
N ASN A 110 -4.02 -25.59 5.50
CA ASN A 110 -5.24 -25.48 6.28
C ASN A 110 -5.86 -24.08 6.04
N ASP A 111 -7.16 -24.03 5.82
CA ASP A 111 -7.90 -22.79 5.54
C ASP A 111 -7.69 -21.72 6.61
N VAL A 112 -7.59 -22.10 7.89
CA VAL A 112 -7.29 -21.16 9.00
C VAL A 112 -5.94 -20.48 8.79
N ASN A 113 -4.94 -21.26 8.39
CA ASN A 113 -3.58 -20.78 8.17
C ASN A 113 -3.47 -19.92 6.90
N ILE A 114 -4.22 -20.28 5.85
CA ILE A 114 -4.32 -19.51 4.62
C ILE A 114 -4.96 -18.14 4.90
N GLU A 115 -6.06 -18.11 5.67
CA GLU A 115 -6.76 -16.87 5.99
C GLU A 115 -5.95 -15.98 6.94
N GLN A 116 -5.33 -16.54 7.99
CA GLN A 116 -4.42 -15.78 8.85
C GLN A 116 -3.26 -15.16 8.06
N ARG A 117 -2.70 -15.93 7.10
CA ARG A 117 -1.67 -15.41 6.21
C ARG A 117 -2.21 -14.31 5.31
N ARG A 118 -3.39 -14.48 4.70
CA ARG A 118 -4.04 -13.46 3.87
C ARG A 118 -4.18 -12.13 4.63
N GLN A 119 -4.71 -12.16 5.85
CA GLN A 119 -4.87 -10.98 6.71
C GLN A 119 -3.53 -10.30 7.02
N GLY A 120 -2.50 -11.09 7.34
CA GLY A 120 -1.16 -10.53 7.58
C GLY A 120 -0.52 -9.91 6.33
N LEU A 121 -0.73 -10.52 5.15
CA LEU A 121 -0.26 -9.98 3.88
C LEU A 121 -1.01 -8.69 3.50
N GLU A 122 -2.32 -8.64 3.75
CA GLU A 122 -3.14 -7.44 3.56
C GLU A 122 -2.68 -6.29 4.44
N LYS A 123 -2.46 -6.56 5.74
CA LYS A 123 -1.94 -5.57 6.67
C LYS A 123 -0.55 -5.06 6.23
N PHE A 124 0.34 -5.98 5.85
CA PHE A 124 1.66 -5.63 5.35
C PHE A 124 1.57 -4.71 4.12
N ILE A 125 0.84 -5.12 3.09
CA ILE A 125 0.80 -4.37 1.82
C ILE A 125 0.10 -3.03 1.99
N SER A 126 -0.96 -2.96 2.81
CA SER A 126 -1.66 -1.71 3.10
C SER A 126 -0.74 -0.68 3.75
N VAL A 127 0.08 -1.11 4.72
CA VAL A 127 1.03 -0.22 5.40
C VAL A 127 2.13 0.27 4.44
N VAL A 128 2.77 -0.62 3.68
CA VAL A 128 3.87 -0.20 2.81
C VAL A 128 3.38 0.62 1.62
N SER A 129 2.24 0.26 1.04
CA SER A 129 1.66 0.97 -0.11
C SER A 129 1.08 2.33 0.27
N GLY A 130 0.63 2.52 1.51
CA GLY A 130 0.17 3.81 2.03
C GLY A 130 1.28 4.76 2.48
N HIS A 131 2.54 4.32 2.52
CA HIS A 131 3.64 5.13 3.04
C HIS A 131 4.26 6.03 1.95
N PRO A 132 4.19 7.38 2.06
CA PRO A 132 4.62 8.28 0.99
C PRO A 132 6.07 8.08 0.52
N LEU A 133 7.01 7.89 1.46
CA LEU A 133 8.42 7.67 1.10
C LEU A 133 8.66 6.36 0.35
N LEU A 134 7.83 5.34 0.56
CA LEU A 134 7.94 4.07 -0.19
C LEU A 134 7.26 4.20 -1.56
N GLN A 135 6.14 4.91 -1.64
CA GLN A 135 5.46 5.22 -2.91
C GLN A 135 6.38 5.97 -3.87
N THR A 136 7.12 6.98 -3.39
CA THR A 136 8.03 7.78 -4.23
C THR A 136 9.41 7.15 -4.36
N GLY A 137 9.85 6.38 -3.37
CA GLY A 137 11.21 5.83 -3.29
C GLY A 137 11.38 4.44 -3.89
N SER A 138 10.30 3.69 -4.11
CA SER A 138 10.36 2.31 -4.60
C SER A 138 9.50 2.09 -5.83
N LYS A 139 10.13 2.01 -7.01
CA LYS A 139 9.45 1.55 -8.23
C LYS A 139 9.01 0.08 -8.09
N THR A 140 9.81 -0.72 -7.38
CA THR A 140 9.54 -2.13 -7.10
C THR A 140 8.21 -2.34 -6.39
N LEU A 141 7.87 -1.48 -5.42
CA LEU A 141 6.58 -1.52 -4.73
C LEU A 141 5.40 -1.34 -5.69
N ILE A 142 5.48 -0.32 -6.55
CA ILE A 142 4.41 -0.01 -7.51
C ILE A 142 4.26 -1.13 -8.54
N ASP A 143 5.38 -1.64 -9.06
CA ASP A 143 5.38 -2.75 -10.02
C ASP A 143 4.87 -4.05 -9.37
N PHE A 144 5.19 -4.31 -8.10
CA PHE A 144 4.66 -5.46 -7.36
C PHE A 144 3.13 -5.44 -7.28
N ILE A 145 2.53 -4.27 -7.07
CA ILE A 145 1.07 -4.09 -6.93
C ILE A 145 0.36 -4.08 -8.29
N GLN A 146 0.98 -3.55 -9.36
CA GLN A 146 0.27 -3.24 -10.61
C GLN A 146 0.70 -4.03 -11.84
N SER A 147 1.89 -4.62 -11.85
CA SER A 147 2.37 -5.43 -12.97
C SER A 147 1.82 -6.84 -12.89
N GLU A 148 1.38 -7.43 -13.99
CA GLU A 148 0.96 -8.84 -13.98
C GLU A 148 2.15 -9.75 -13.69
N HIS A 149 3.25 -9.50 -14.41
CA HIS A 149 4.53 -10.18 -14.23
C HIS A 149 5.44 -9.32 -13.36
N TRP A 150 5.75 -9.82 -12.16
CA TRP A 150 6.75 -9.23 -11.29
C TRP A 150 7.81 -10.27 -11.00
N ASP A 151 9.07 -9.89 -11.22
CA ASP A 151 10.23 -10.71 -10.89
C ASP A 151 11.12 -9.96 -9.92
N ALA A 152 11.32 -10.55 -8.73
CA ALA A 152 12.24 -10.03 -7.74
C ALA A 152 13.67 -9.87 -8.29
N ARG A 153 14.09 -10.71 -9.25
CA ARG A 153 15.43 -10.63 -9.85
C ARG A 153 15.63 -9.37 -10.66
N ALA A 154 14.59 -8.84 -11.29
CA ALA A 154 14.68 -7.60 -12.06
C ALA A 154 14.98 -6.38 -11.18
N ALA A 155 14.81 -6.47 -9.86
CA ALA A 155 15.18 -5.40 -8.93
C ALA A 155 16.66 -5.41 -8.52
N TYR A 156 17.41 -6.47 -8.87
CA TYR A 156 18.84 -6.61 -8.54
C TYR A 156 19.78 -6.35 -9.74
N TYR A 157 19.23 -6.05 -10.92
CA TYR A 157 19.96 -5.71 -12.16
C TYR A 157 19.60 -4.29 -12.59
#